data_AF-W7QCW1-F1
#
_entry.id   AF-W7QCW1-F1
#
_cell.length_a   1.000
_cell.length_b   1.000
_cell.length_c   1.000
_cell.angle_alpha   90.00
_cell.angle_beta   90.00
_cell.angle_gamma   90.00
#
_symmetry.space_group_name_H-M   'P 1'
#
loop_
_entity.id
_entity.type
_entity.pdbx_description
1 polymer ?
#
loop_
_entity_poly.entity_id
_entity_poly.type
_entity_poly.pdbx_seq_one_letter_code
_entity_poly.pdbx_strand_id
1 'polypeptide(L)'
;MTGGLDKGGAVTWLVDRFTSLRGCEPLTLGLGDGPNDQSLLEAVDQAVVIRGGEVSTLAPRQPTLYRSQAAGTLGWVEGIAYWWGEESRVTPKREVCS
;
A
#
# COMPACT_ATOMS: atom_id res chain seq x y z
N MET A 1 -4.93 6.58 25.53
CA MET A 1 -4.42 5.42 24.78
C MET A 1 -5.41 5.16 23.65
N THR A 2 -5.21 5.75 22.48
CA THR A 2 -6.05 5.56 21.28
C THR A 2 -5.40 4.57 20.31
N GLY A 3 -4.72 3.55 20.85
CA GLY A 3 -4.06 2.53 20.05
C GLY A 3 -5.08 1.50 19.59
N GLY A 4 -5.47 1.53 18.31
CA GLY A 4 -6.27 0.44 17.72
C GLY A 4 -7.08 0.76 16.47
N LEU A 5 -7.24 2.02 16.05
CA LEU A 5 -8.14 2.41 14.95
C LEU A 5 -7.44 3.30 13.90
N ASP A 6 -6.23 2.93 13.50
CA ASP A 6 -5.62 3.52 12.30
C ASP A 6 -5.65 2.54 11.13
N LYS A 7 -5.55 3.05 9.90
CA LYS A 7 -5.68 2.24 8.68
C LYS A 7 -4.58 1.18 8.55
N GLY A 8 -3.41 1.44 9.13
CA GLY A 8 -2.28 0.51 9.24
C GLY A 8 -2.67 -0.72 10.06
N GLY A 9 -3.19 -0.50 11.28
CA GLY A 9 -3.67 -1.60 12.12
C GLY A 9 -4.78 -2.43 11.44
N ALA A 10 -5.67 -1.77 10.70
CA ALA A 10 -6.73 -2.46 9.95
C ALA A 10 -6.19 -3.32 8.80
N VAL A 11 -5.21 -2.83 8.02
CA VAL A 11 -4.62 -3.61 6.92
C VAL A 11 -3.78 -4.76 7.45
N THR A 12 -3.00 -4.57 8.53
CA THR A 12 -2.24 -5.65 9.17
C THR A 12 -3.17 -6.77 9.64
N TRP A 13 -4.26 -6.43 10.34
CA TRP A 13 -5.25 -7.43 10.76
C TRP A 13 -5.88 -8.18 9.57
N LEU A 14 -6.17 -7.47 8.47
CA LEU A 14 -6.75 -8.10 7.28
C LEU A 14 -5.78 -9.09 6.62
N VAL A 15 -4.50 -8.72 6.54
CA VAL A 15 -3.43 -9.58 6.03
C VAL A 15 -3.31 -10.83 6.89
N ASP A 16 -3.19 -10.68 8.21
CA ASP A 16 -3.11 -11.80 9.15
C ASP A 16 -4.31 -12.75 9.01
N ARG A 17 -5.51 -12.17 8.89
CA ARG A 17 -6.74 -12.94 8.73
C ARG A 17 -6.78 -13.66 7.39
N PHE A 18 -6.34 -13.02 6.31
CA PHE A 18 -6.25 -13.67 5.00
C PHE A 18 -5.27 -14.84 5.05
N THR A 19 -4.07 -14.62 5.60
CA THR A 19 -3.04 -15.66 5.76
C THR A 19 -3.57 -16.85 6.55
N SER A 20 -4.24 -16.59 7.68
CA SER A 20 -4.85 -17.64 8.50
C SER A 20 -5.92 -18.46 7.76
N LEU A 21 -6.68 -17.84 6.84
CA LEU A 21 -7.75 -18.50 6.10
C LEU A 21 -7.29 -19.18 4.81
N ARG A 22 -6.23 -18.68 4.19
CA ARG A 22 -5.76 -19.12 2.86
C ARG A 22 -4.46 -19.89 2.91
N GLY A 23 -3.75 -19.88 4.03
CA GLY A 23 -2.47 -20.57 4.20
C GLY A 23 -1.31 -19.90 3.47
N CYS A 24 -1.51 -18.71 2.90
CA CYS A 24 -0.42 -17.93 2.33
C CYS A 24 -0.63 -16.43 2.49
N GLU A 25 0.50 -15.73 2.66
CA GLU A 25 0.52 -14.31 2.90
C GLU A 25 0.35 -13.53 1.59
N PRO A 26 -0.62 -12.61 1.49
CA PRO A 26 -0.82 -11.85 0.28
C PRO A 26 0.31 -10.83 0.11
N LEU A 27 0.66 -10.56 -1.15
CA LEU A 27 1.36 -9.34 -1.51
C LEU A 27 0.39 -8.16 -1.46
N THR A 28 0.76 -7.10 -0.77
CA THR A 28 -0.11 -5.95 -0.53
C THR A 28 0.37 -4.69 -1.26
N LEU A 29 -0.58 -4.01 -1.89
CA LEU A 29 -0.37 -2.69 -2.50
C LEU A 29 -1.33 -1.69 -1.86
N GLY A 30 -0.78 -0.68 -1.19
CA GLY A 30 -1.55 0.43 -0.61
C GLY A 30 -1.50 1.68 -1.49
N LEU A 31 -2.62 2.38 -1.61
CA LEU A 31 -2.71 3.66 -2.32
C LEU A 31 -3.35 4.71 -1.40
N GLY A 32 -2.80 5.92 -1.39
CA GLY A 32 -3.25 6.99 -0.51
C GLY A 32 -2.86 8.38 -0.99
N ASP A 33 -3.64 9.38 -0.64
CA ASP A 33 -3.51 10.77 -1.10
C ASP A 33 -3.43 11.78 0.06
N GLY A 34 -3.87 11.38 1.26
CA GLY A 34 -3.96 12.24 2.43
C GLY A 34 -3.21 11.73 3.67
N PRO A 35 -3.02 12.58 4.69
CA PRO A 35 -2.29 12.24 5.91
C PRO A 35 -2.88 11.05 6.70
N ASN A 36 -4.18 10.79 6.54
CA ASN A 36 -4.87 9.64 7.14
C ASN A 36 -4.46 8.29 6.51
N ASP A 37 -3.76 8.31 5.37
CA ASP A 37 -3.22 7.10 4.72
C ASP A 37 -1.79 6.78 5.13
N GLN A 38 -1.13 7.64 5.91
CA GLN A 38 0.26 7.44 6.32
C GLN A 38 0.49 6.04 6.92
N SER A 39 -0.33 5.62 7.89
CA SER A 39 -0.14 4.31 8.54
C SER A 39 -0.51 3.14 7.63
N LEU A 40 -1.43 3.32 6.67
CA LEU A 40 -1.72 2.31 5.64
C LEU A 40 -0.50 2.10 4.75
N LEU A 41 0.08 3.19 4.23
CA LEU A 41 1.18 3.14 3.26
C LEU A 41 2.50 2.64 3.89
N GLU A 42 2.68 2.86 5.19
CA GLU A 42 3.81 2.29 5.95
C GLU A 42 3.63 0.79 6.26
N ALA A 43 2.41 0.25 6.25
CA ALA A 43 2.11 -1.13 6.67
C ALA A 43 2.03 -2.15 5.51
N VAL A 44 2.04 -1.70 4.26
CA VAL A 44 1.93 -2.55 3.06
C VAL A 44 3.31 -2.92 2.48
N ASP A 45 3.36 -3.92 1.61
CA ASP A 45 4.59 -4.36 0.94
C ASP A 45 5.03 -3.39 -0.16
N GLN A 46 4.07 -2.72 -0.80
CA GLN A 46 4.26 -1.73 -1.85
C GLN A 46 3.28 -0.58 -1.65
N ALA A 47 3.72 0.65 -1.85
CA ALA A 47 2.88 1.83 -1.67
C ALA A 47 2.86 2.74 -2.89
N VAL A 48 1.73 3.43 -3.06
CA VAL A 48 1.58 4.55 -3.98
C VAL A 48 1.07 5.76 -3.22
N VAL A 49 1.81 6.86 -3.29
CA VAL A 49 1.27 8.18 -2.95
C VAL A 49 0.69 8.80 -4.23
N ILE A 50 -0.61 9.08 -4.17
CA ILE A 50 -1.32 9.77 -5.23
C ILE A 50 -0.95 11.25 -5.18
N ARG A 51 -0.70 11.87 -6.34
CA ARG A 51 -0.41 13.30 -6.38
C ARG A 51 -1.61 14.08 -5.85
N GLY A 52 -1.46 14.63 -4.66
CA GLY A 52 -2.38 15.62 -4.10
C GLY A 52 -2.11 17.03 -4.65
N GLY A 53 -2.92 17.99 -4.20
CA GLY A 53 -2.61 19.41 -4.37
C GLY A 53 -1.34 19.84 -3.62
N GLU A 54 -1.00 21.13 -3.68
CA GLU A 54 0.28 21.69 -3.19
C GLU A 54 0.60 21.45 -1.70
N VAL A 55 -0.36 21.00 -0.88
CA VAL A 55 -0.25 20.87 0.58
C VAL A 55 -0.37 19.41 1.08
N SER A 56 -0.01 18.41 0.26
CA SER A 56 0.05 17.03 0.76
C SER A 56 1.29 16.83 1.64
N THR A 57 1.09 16.61 2.94
CA THR A 57 2.15 16.27 3.91
C THR A 57 2.44 14.76 3.97
N LEU A 58 1.87 13.98 3.05
CA LEU A 58 1.97 12.52 3.04
C LEU A 58 3.39 12.06 2.65
N ALA A 59 4.11 11.56 3.65
CA ALA A 59 5.50 11.12 3.54
C ALA A 59 5.71 9.78 4.27
N PRO A 60 5.10 8.68 3.79
CA PRO A 60 5.28 7.35 4.35
C PRO A 60 6.73 6.91 4.30
N ARG A 61 7.22 6.37 5.42
CA ARG A 61 8.52 5.67 5.47
C ARG A 61 8.36 4.26 4.91
N GLN A 62 8.31 4.17 3.59
CA GLN A 62 8.12 2.94 2.83
C GLN A 62 9.21 2.82 1.75
N PRO A 63 10.14 1.84 1.84
CA PRO A 63 11.19 1.66 0.83
C PRO A 63 10.68 1.41 -0.59
N THR A 64 9.55 0.72 -0.73
CA THR A 64 8.89 0.39 -2.00
C THR A 64 7.75 1.38 -2.28
N LEU A 65 8.09 2.67 -2.25
CA LEU A 65 7.14 3.75 -2.49
C LEU A 65 7.23 4.26 -3.94
N TYR A 66 6.09 4.31 -4.61
CA TYR A 66 5.90 5.06 -5.84
C TYR A 66 5.12 6.35 -5.57
N ARG A 67 5.49 7.45 -6.25
CA ARG A 67 4.74 8.71 -6.21
C ARG A 67 4.21 8.98 -7.61
N SER A 68 2.89 8.94 -7.77
CA SER A 68 2.25 9.19 -9.06
C SER A 68 2.46 10.63 -9.52
N GLN A 69 2.44 10.83 -10.84
CA GLN A 69 2.47 12.13 -11.48
C GLN A 69 1.06 12.68 -11.71
N ALA A 70 0.08 11.80 -11.94
CA ALA A 70 -1.32 12.15 -12.09
C ALA A 70 -2.02 12.27 -10.74
N ALA A 71 -3.00 13.17 -10.66
CA ALA A 71 -3.83 13.36 -9.47
C ALA A 71 -5.11 12.51 -9.53
N GLY A 72 -5.73 12.30 -8.37
CA GLY A 72 -7.01 11.62 -8.26
C GLY A 72 -7.01 10.23 -8.88
N THR A 73 -8.12 9.84 -9.52
CA THR A 73 -8.31 8.49 -10.07
C THR A 73 -7.27 8.10 -11.13
N LEU A 74 -6.74 9.06 -11.88
CA LEU A 74 -5.67 8.78 -12.86
C LEU A 74 -4.38 8.36 -12.17
N GLY A 75 -4.04 8.99 -11.03
CA GLY A 75 -2.88 8.59 -10.22
C GLY A 75 -3.02 7.18 -9.66
N TRP A 76 -4.25 6.74 -9.36
CA TRP A 76 -4.51 5.36 -8.92
C TRP A 76 -4.21 4.36 -10.05
N VAL A 77 -4.73 4.62 -11.25
CA VAL A 77 -4.47 3.78 -12.42
C VAL A 77 -2.97 3.71 -12.73
N GLU A 78 -2.30 4.86 -12.70
CA GLU A 78 -0.85 4.96 -12.89
C GLU A 78 -0.08 4.12 -11.85
N GLY A 79 -0.44 4.23 -10.57
CA GLY A 79 0.21 3.49 -9.49
C GLY A 79 0.03 1.98 -9.57
N ILE A 80 -1.17 1.53 -9.92
CA ILE A 80 -1.44 0.11 -10.16
C ILE A 80 -0.64 -0.39 -11.35
N ALA A 81 -0.64 0.35 -12.46
CA ALA A 81 0.13 0.00 -13.64
C ALA A 81 1.64 -0.04 -13.36
N TYR A 82 2.15 0.87 -12.51
CA TYR A 82 3.56 0.90 -12.13
C TYR A 82 4.01 -0.37 -11.41
N TRP A 83 3.23 -0.84 -10.43
CA TRP A 83 3.60 -2.01 -9.62
C TRP A 83 3.20 -3.34 -10.25
N TRP A 84 1.99 -3.41 -10.82
CA TRP A 84 1.38 -4.66 -11.28
C TRP A 84 1.16 -4.73 -12.79
N GLY A 85 1.53 -3.69 -13.54
CA GLY A 85 1.55 -3.74 -15.01
C GLY A 85 2.75 -4.51 -15.57
N GLU A 86 3.82 -4.65 -14.79
CA GLU A 86 5.03 -5.41 -15.14
C GLU A 86 5.36 -6.37 -14.00
N GLU A 87 5.24 -7.68 -14.26
CA GLU A 87 5.47 -8.74 -13.26
C GLU A 87 6.86 -8.67 -12.61
N SER A 88 7.84 -8.10 -13.33
CA SER A 88 9.21 -7.90 -12.85
C SER A 88 9.36 -6.86 -11.73
N ARG A 89 8.38 -5.97 -11.52
CA ARG A 89 8.40 -4.91 -10.49
C ARG A 89 7.73 -5.36 -9.19
N VAL A 90 7.00 -6.45 -9.24
CA VAL A 90 6.41 -7.08 -8.07
C VAL A 90 7.52 -7.66 -7.21
N THR A 91 7.70 -7.14 -5.99
CA THR A 91 8.61 -7.74 -5.02
C THR A 91 7.99 -9.05 -4.56
N PRO A 92 8.57 -10.23 -4.86
CA PRO A 92 7.98 -11.48 -4.45
C PRO A 92 8.00 -11.56 -2.93
N LYS A 93 6.83 -11.71 -2.32
CA LYS A 93 6.74 -12.08 -0.91
C LYS A 93 7.24 -13.52 -0.81
N ARG A 94 8.19 -13.77 0.09
CA ARG A 94 8.77 -15.11 0.27
C ARG A 94 7.74 -16.01 0.95
N GLU A 95 6.83 -16.59 0.18
CA GLU A 95 6.09 -17.82 0.51
C GLU A 95 5.27 -18.26 -0.72
N VAL A 96 5.65 -19.40 -1.30
CA VAL A 96 4.87 -20.07 -2.35
C VAL A 96 3.82 -20.92 -1.64
N CYS A 97 2.52 -20.65 -1.89
CA CYS A 97 1.45 -21.51 -1.39
C CYS A 97 1.70 -22.96 -1.91
N SER A 98 1.60 -23.95 -1.03
CA SER A 98 1.75 -25.37 -1.37
C SER A 98 0.57 -25.92 -2.16
#